data_AF-A0A439D5X3-F1
#
_entry.id   AF-A0A439D5X3-F1
#
_cell.length_a   1.000
_cell.length_b   1.000
_cell.length_c   1.000
_cell.angle_alpha   90.00
_cell.angle_beta   90.00
_cell.angle_gamma   90.00
#
_symmetry.space_group_name_H-M   'P 1'
#
loop_
_entity.id
_entity.type
_entity.pdbx_description
1 polymer ?
#
loop_
_entity_poly.entity_id
_entity_poly.type
_entity_poly.pdbx_seq_one_letter_code
_entity_poly.pdbx_strand_id
1 'polypeptide(L)'
;MNTNVVNDEHLANGTLKIPDASIVPHLLLFLVQILALASPPYRGLRIGFIFIITILAVYCNLHRHFTNNFDLAQPASLAWSTYLPTIAKLCVSEGKNTESRFWRIDRQPAEAVGYAAFGAKKTWWALVLMFNQRGLGTELRKLRQLTKDTPILGTRSSYTTLYIAFFISGTFHALGLLYLPRPANIGDWECSSGLFKFFILQAVAITFEDFMIWCGRHVIGSRLQRLARLLGYVWVFFFMWWSLQLVGDSVLKLRIGEGAFSPFPLMRPFVRAYISIPPV
;
A
#
# COMPACT_ATOMS: atom_id res chain seq x y z
N MET A 1 43.51 -18.70 6.85
CA MET A 1 42.39 -17.73 6.78
C MET A 1 42.12 -17.50 5.30
N ASN A 2 41.34 -18.39 4.68
CA ASN A 2 41.02 -18.30 3.25
C ASN A 2 39.73 -17.51 3.09
N THR A 3 39.87 -16.24 2.73
CA THR A 3 38.77 -15.40 2.23
C THR A 3 38.51 -15.77 0.78
N ASN A 4 37.77 -16.87 0.58
CA ASN A 4 37.14 -17.14 -0.70
C ASN A 4 35.97 -16.15 -0.83
N VAL A 5 36.26 -14.99 -1.41
CA VAL A 5 35.23 -14.13 -2.01
C VAL A 5 34.73 -14.92 -3.22
N VAL A 6 33.64 -15.65 -3.02
CA VAL A 6 32.89 -16.25 -4.12
C VAL A 6 32.32 -15.09 -4.92
N ASN A 7 32.75 -14.95 -6.18
CA ASN A 7 32.14 -14.01 -7.12
C ASN A 7 30.68 -14.42 -7.32
N ASP A 8 29.75 -13.68 -6.70
CA ASP A 8 28.30 -13.90 -6.73
C ASP A 8 27.65 -13.70 -8.12
N GLU A 9 28.43 -13.45 -9.17
CA GLU A 9 27.94 -13.25 -10.55
C GLU A 9 27.40 -14.53 -11.21
N HIS A 10 27.57 -15.70 -10.59
CA HIS A 10 27.14 -17.00 -11.13
C HIS A 10 25.99 -17.67 -10.38
N LEU A 11 25.34 -17.00 -9.41
CA LEU A 11 24.09 -17.53 -8.87
C LEU A 11 23.03 -17.47 -9.98
N ALA A 12 22.71 -18.64 -10.53
CA ALA A 12 21.63 -18.80 -11.50
C ALA A 12 20.34 -18.18 -10.91
N ASN A 13 19.50 -17.61 -11.77
CA ASN A 13 18.21 -17.04 -11.36
C ASN A 13 17.36 -18.00 -10.49
N GLY A 14 17.67 -19.30 -10.47
CA GLY A 14 17.05 -20.36 -9.68
C GLY A 14 17.26 -20.31 -8.16
N THR A 15 18.30 -19.66 -7.65
CA THR A 15 18.56 -19.63 -6.21
C THR A 15 17.88 -18.42 -5.57
N LEU A 16 16.91 -18.65 -4.68
CA LEU A 16 16.24 -17.59 -3.92
C LEU A 16 17.13 -17.08 -2.77
N LYS A 17 16.97 -15.81 -2.42
CA LYS A 17 17.63 -15.22 -1.23
C LYS A 17 17.27 -16.03 0.03
N ILE A 18 18.24 -16.27 0.90
CA ILE A 18 18.03 -17.01 2.16
C ILE A 18 17.25 -16.13 3.15
N PRO A 19 16.12 -16.60 3.71
CA PRO A 19 15.39 -15.88 4.75
C PRO A 19 16.24 -15.65 6.00
N ASP A 20 16.29 -14.41 6.47
CA ASP A 20 17.12 -13.96 7.61
C ASP A 20 16.27 -13.31 8.73
N ALA A 21 14.95 -13.26 8.56
CA ALA A 21 14.03 -12.63 9.49
C ALA A 21 12.96 -13.60 10.03
N SER A 22 12.24 -13.17 11.07
CA SER A 22 11.14 -13.93 11.69
C SER A 22 9.78 -13.44 11.21
N ILE A 23 8.82 -14.37 11.10
CA ILE A 23 7.40 -14.05 10.85
C ILE A 23 6.72 -13.38 12.06
N VAL A 24 7.25 -13.58 13.28
CA VAL A 24 6.59 -13.17 14.53
C VAL A 24 6.24 -11.67 14.58
N PRO A 25 7.14 -10.72 14.24
CA PRO A 25 6.82 -9.30 14.25
C PRO A 25 5.69 -8.91 13.29
N HIS A 26 5.54 -9.64 12.18
CA HIS A 26 4.47 -9.43 11.21
C HIS A 26 3.11 -9.84 11.78
N LEU A 27 3.05 -11.00 12.43
CA LEU A 27 1.83 -11.46 13.11
C LEU A 27 1.46 -10.52 14.27
N LEU A 28 2.45 -10.07 15.04
CA LEU A 28 2.24 -9.08 16.09
C LEU A 28 1.72 -7.76 15.52
N LEU A 29 2.24 -7.30 14.39
CA LEU A 29 1.76 -6.08 13.75
C LEU A 29 0.28 -6.16 13.37
N PHE A 30 -0.19 -7.30 12.85
CA PHE A 30 -1.63 -7.50 12.60
C PHE A 30 -2.44 -7.58 13.89
N LEU A 31 -1.96 -8.33 14.89
CA LEU A 31 -2.65 -8.48 16.17
C LEU A 31 -2.80 -7.13 16.90
N VAL A 32 -1.73 -6.34 16.97
CA VAL A 32 -1.72 -5.04 17.64
C VAL A 32 -2.68 -4.06 16.98
N GLN A 33 -2.85 -4.07 15.66
CA GLN A 33 -3.85 -3.24 14.99
C GLN A 33 -5.28 -3.58 15.44
N ILE A 34 -5.60 -4.88 15.52
CA ILE A 34 -6.92 -5.34 15.98
C ILE A 34 -7.13 -4.93 17.44
N LEU A 35 -6.14 -5.15 18.30
CA LEU A 35 -6.19 -4.76 19.71
C LEU A 35 -6.36 -3.25 19.86
N ALA A 36 -5.63 -2.44 19.08
CA ALA A 36 -5.72 -0.99 19.11
C ALA A 36 -7.13 -0.50 18.78
N LEU A 37 -7.75 -1.06 17.74
CA LEU A 37 -9.12 -0.70 17.32
C LEU A 37 -10.19 -1.26 18.26
N ALA A 38 -9.95 -2.41 18.91
CA ALA A 38 -10.88 -3.01 19.86
C ALA A 38 -10.76 -2.44 21.28
N SER A 39 -9.68 -1.70 21.56
CA SER A 39 -9.39 -1.13 22.87
C SER A 39 -10.35 0.01 23.26
N PRO A 40 -10.46 0.33 24.56
CA PRO A 40 -11.22 1.50 25.01
C PRO A 40 -10.63 2.81 24.45
N PRO A 41 -11.44 3.87 24.27
CA PRO A 41 -11.03 5.10 23.59
C PRO A 41 -10.16 6.05 24.45
N TYR A 42 -9.26 5.52 25.28
CA TYR A 42 -8.38 6.32 26.13
C TYR A 42 -7.22 6.92 25.32
N ARG A 43 -6.99 8.23 25.47
CA ARG A 43 -5.96 8.96 24.71
C ARG A 43 -4.54 8.39 24.91
N GLY A 44 -4.15 8.08 26.15
CA GLY A 44 -2.82 7.53 26.45
C GLY A 44 -2.60 6.16 25.80
N LEU A 45 -3.63 5.30 25.85
CA LEU A 45 -3.58 3.96 25.25
C LEU A 45 -3.44 4.03 23.72
N ARG A 46 -4.15 4.96 23.07
CA ARG A 46 -4.04 5.20 21.62
C ARG A 46 -2.66 5.64 21.20
N ILE A 47 -2.06 6.58 21.93
CA ILE A 47 -0.70 7.04 21.67
C ILE A 47 0.27 5.86 21.79
N GLY A 48 0.14 5.05 22.84
CA GLY A 48 0.90 3.81 23.01
C GLY A 48 0.77 2.87 21.82
N PHE A 49 -0.46 2.59 21.37
CA PHE A 49 -0.69 1.75 20.19
C PHE A 49 -0.10 2.33 18.90
N ILE A 50 -0.20 3.64 18.67
CA ILE A 50 0.43 4.29 17.51
C ILE A 50 1.94 4.08 17.51
N PHE A 51 2.60 4.26 18.65
CA PHE A 51 4.04 4.01 18.79
C PHE A 51 4.37 2.53 18.54
N ILE A 52 3.65 1.60 19.15
CA ILE A 52 3.92 0.16 18.99
C ILE A 52 3.74 -0.28 17.53
N ILE A 53 2.65 0.14 16.88
CA ILE A 53 2.38 -0.18 15.46
C ILE A 53 3.49 0.41 14.58
N THR A 54 3.92 1.65 14.85
CA THR A 54 4.97 2.31 14.08
C THR A 54 6.31 1.60 14.23
N ILE A 55 6.71 1.24 15.46
CA ILE A 55 7.96 0.52 15.74
C ILE A 55 7.95 -0.86 15.06
N LEU A 56 6.85 -1.60 15.19
CA LEU A 56 6.70 -2.90 14.52
C LEU A 56 6.72 -2.77 13.00
N ALA A 57 6.04 -1.77 12.42
CA ALA A 57 6.04 -1.53 10.98
C ALA A 57 7.45 -1.19 10.46
N VAL A 58 8.20 -0.33 11.16
CA VAL A 58 9.60 -0.02 10.83
C VAL A 58 10.45 -1.28 10.91
N TYR A 59 10.34 -2.04 12.00
CA TYR A 59 11.08 -3.29 12.18
C TYR A 59 10.79 -4.28 11.04
N CYS A 60 9.51 -4.50 10.70
CA CYS A 60 9.14 -5.41 9.61
C CYS A 60 9.69 -4.96 8.25
N ASN A 61 9.80 -3.65 7.99
CA ASN A 61 10.37 -3.15 6.72
C ASN A 61 11.89 -3.29 6.66
N LEU A 62 12.57 -3.21 7.82
CA LEU A 62 14.02 -3.47 7.93
C LEU A 62 14.33 -4.97 7.85
N HIS A 63 13.47 -5.83 8.41
CA HIS A 63 13.61 -7.29 8.47
C HIS A 63 12.52 -7.99 7.65
N ARG A 64 12.46 -7.66 6.37
CA ARG A 64 11.37 -8.04 5.44
C ARG A 64 11.42 -9.47 4.93
N HIS A 65 12.60 -10.09 4.84
CA HIS A 65 12.78 -11.38 4.16
C HIS A 65 12.72 -12.55 5.14
N PHE A 66 11.52 -12.90 5.60
CA PHE A 66 11.32 -13.96 6.59
C PHE A 66 10.91 -15.32 5.99
N THR A 67 10.61 -15.39 4.68
CA THR A 67 10.19 -16.63 4.04
C THR A 67 10.43 -16.61 2.53
N ASN A 68 10.64 -17.79 1.94
CA ASN A 68 10.61 -18.02 0.49
C ASN A 68 9.27 -18.58 0.00
N ASN A 69 8.26 -18.66 0.88
CA ASN A 69 6.90 -19.05 0.50
C ASN A 69 6.08 -17.81 0.10
N PHE A 70 5.75 -17.69 -1.19
CA PHE A 70 4.94 -16.59 -1.72
C PHE A 70 3.63 -16.38 -0.97
N ASP A 71 2.92 -17.47 -0.64
CA ASP A 71 1.62 -17.41 0.05
C ASP A 71 1.75 -16.75 1.44
N LEU A 72 2.87 -16.99 2.13
CA LEU A 72 3.13 -16.43 3.45
C LEU A 72 3.67 -15.00 3.38
N ALA A 73 4.43 -14.67 2.34
CA ALA A 73 5.00 -13.34 2.13
C ALA A 73 3.95 -12.32 1.67
N GLN A 74 2.94 -12.74 0.90
CA GLN A 74 1.98 -11.84 0.27
C GLN A 74 1.18 -10.98 1.28
N PRO A 75 0.64 -11.51 2.40
CA PRO A 75 0.00 -10.68 3.40
C PRO A 75 0.92 -9.61 4.01
N ALA A 76 2.20 -9.93 4.22
CA ALA A 76 3.19 -8.97 4.71
C ALA A 76 3.51 -7.88 3.67
N SER A 77 3.60 -8.25 2.38
CA SER A 77 3.79 -7.29 1.28
C SER A 77 2.69 -6.22 1.19
N LEU A 78 1.48 -6.54 1.67
CA LEU A 78 0.32 -5.66 1.66
C LEU A 78 0.00 -5.06 3.04
N ALA A 79 0.80 -5.34 4.07
CA ALA A 79 0.50 -4.92 5.45
C ALA A 79 0.42 -3.40 5.61
N TRP A 80 1.16 -2.63 4.81
CA TRP A 80 1.10 -1.16 4.83
C TRP A 80 -0.29 -0.61 4.54
N SER A 81 -1.06 -1.35 3.76
CA SER A 81 -2.43 -1.00 3.39
C SER A 81 -3.42 -1.18 4.57
N THR A 82 -3.00 -1.79 5.68
CA THR A 82 -3.78 -1.91 6.92
C THR A 82 -3.22 -1.05 8.04
N TYR A 83 -1.89 -1.06 8.28
CA TYR A 83 -1.33 -0.32 9.42
C TYR A 83 -1.34 1.19 9.24
N LEU A 84 -1.12 1.72 8.02
CA LEU A 84 -1.19 3.17 7.79
C LEU A 84 -2.61 3.71 8.00
N PRO A 85 -3.68 3.09 7.43
CA PRO A 85 -5.04 3.48 7.76
C PRO A 85 -5.39 3.31 9.24
N THR A 86 -4.88 2.27 9.90
CA THR A 86 -5.10 2.08 11.34
C THR A 86 -4.49 3.22 12.15
N ILE A 87 -3.23 3.59 11.88
CA ILE A 87 -2.59 4.77 12.50
C ILE A 87 -3.43 6.02 12.22
N ALA A 88 -3.83 6.27 10.97
CA ALA A 88 -4.66 7.43 10.62
C ALA A 88 -6.00 7.47 11.39
N LYS A 89 -6.66 6.32 11.58
CA LYS A 89 -7.90 6.17 12.37
C LYS A 89 -7.69 6.39 13.87
N LEU A 90 -6.50 6.08 14.39
CA LEU A 90 -6.12 6.33 15.78
C LEU A 90 -5.70 7.78 16.01
N CYS A 91 -5.12 8.43 15.00
CA CYS A 91 -4.74 9.84 14.99
C CYS A 91 -5.94 10.80 14.85
N VAL A 92 -7.17 10.28 14.77
CA VAL A 92 -8.39 11.09 14.78
C VAL A 92 -8.38 12.03 15.99
N SER A 93 -8.23 13.32 15.68
CA SER A 93 -8.30 14.44 16.60
C SER A 93 -9.56 15.24 16.27
N GLU A 94 -10.40 15.50 17.27
CA GLU A 94 -11.53 16.49 17.33
C GLU A 94 -12.58 16.05 18.39
N GLY A 95 -12.15 15.64 19.60
CA GLY A 95 -13.07 15.23 20.67
C GLY A 95 -13.92 13.98 20.39
N LYS A 96 -13.85 13.42 19.16
CA LYS A 96 -14.56 12.24 18.69
C LYS A 96 -13.63 11.04 18.67
N ASN A 97 -14.08 9.93 19.22
CA ASN A 97 -13.35 8.67 19.21
C ASN A 97 -13.54 7.93 17.86
N THR A 98 -12.64 7.00 17.51
CA THR A 98 -12.71 6.22 16.26
C THR A 98 -14.07 5.56 16.07
N GLU A 99 -14.66 5.08 17.15
CA GLU A 99 -15.99 4.47 17.22
C GLU A 99 -17.13 5.37 16.77
N SER A 100 -17.05 6.65 17.11
CA SER A 100 -18.07 7.64 16.74
C SER A 100 -17.96 8.10 15.28
N ARG A 101 -16.80 7.91 14.64
CA ARG A 101 -16.55 8.36 13.25
C ARG A 101 -16.76 7.28 12.21
N PHE A 102 -16.59 6.01 12.56
CA PHE A 102 -16.64 4.91 11.61
C PHE A 102 -17.74 3.91 11.96
N TRP A 103 -18.69 3.77 11.05
CA TRP A 103 -19.77 2.78 11.13
C TRP A 103 -19.97 2.12 9.76
N ARG A 104 -20.60 0.95 9.78
CA ARG A 104 -21.00 0.25 8.54
C ARG A 104 -22.22 0.93 7.94
N ILE A 105 -22.31 0.98 6.61
CA ILE A 105 -23.38 1.72 5.91
C ILE A 105 -24.78 1.16 6.22
N ASP A 106 -24.88 -0.14 6.47
CA ASP A 106 -26.10 -0.86 6.81
C ASP A 106 -26.48 -0.76 8.30
N ARG A 107 -25.76 0.03 9.11
CA ARG A 107 -25.90 0.05 10.57
C ARG A 107 -26.09 1.45 11.12
N GLN A 108 -26.59 1.49 12.35
CA GLN A 108 -26.75 2.72 13.11
C GLN A 108 -25.40 3.45 13.21
N PRO A 109 -25.38 4.79 13.04
CA PRO A 109 -24.19 5.58 13.26
C PRO A 109 -23.60 5.32 14.65
N ALA A 110 -22.27 5.31 14.73
CA ALA A 110 -21.53 5.10 15.98
C ALA A 110 -21.87 3.80 16.75
N GLU A 111 -22.31 2.73 16.06
CA GLU A 111 -22.68 1.44 16.68
C GLU A 111 -21.61 0.89 17.65
N ALA A 112 -20.33 1.15 17.37
CA ALA A 112 -19.21 0.63 18.14
C ALA A 112 -18.95 1.36 19.46
N VAL A 113 -19.63 2.48 19.72
CA VAL A 113 -19.54 3.19 21.01
C VAL A 113 -20.19 2.37 22.12
N GLY A 114 -21.28 1.67 21.83
CA GLY A 114 -21.99 0.83 22.79
C GLY A 114 -21.40 -0.58 22.97
N TYR A 115 -20.33 -0.93 22.26
CA TYR A 115 -19.74 -2.26 22.36
C TYR A 115 -18.72 -2.31 23.50
N ALA A 116 -18.77 -3.39 24.30
CA ALA A 116 -17.75 -3.68 25.29
C ALA A 116 -16.37 -3.81 24.62
N ALA A 117 -15.36 -3.18 25.20
CA ALA A 117 -13.98 -3.30 24.73
C ALA A 117 -13.54 -4.77 24.68
N PHE A 118 -12.84 -5.15 23.61
CA PHE A 118 -12.42 -6.54 23.34
C PHE A 118 -13.55 -7.59 23.25
N GLY A 119 -14.82 -7.19 23.33
CA GLY A 119 -15.95 -8.09 23.14
C GLY A 119 -16.07 -8.55 21.68
N ALA A 120 -16.70 -9.70 21.43
CA ALA A 120 -16.80 -10.28 20.08
C ALA A 120 -17.35 -9.30 19.03
N LYS A 121 -18.38 -8.52 19.36
CA LYS A 121 -18.94 -7.48 18.47
C LYS A 121 -17.93 -6.37 18.16
N LYS A 122 -17.14 -5.96 19.15
CA LYS A 122 -16.09 -4.93 19.02
C LYS A 122 -14.93 -5.42 18.17
N THR A 123 -14.48 -6.65 18.41
CA THR A 123 -13.40 -7.29 17.63
C THR A 123 -13.82 -7.50 16.19
N TRP A 124 -15.06 -7.92 15.93
CA TRP A 124 -15.59 -8.03 14.57
C TRP A 124 -15.65 -6.66 13.87
N TRP A 125 -16.16 -5.63 14.56
CA TRP A 125 -16.16 -4.27 14.03
C TRP A 125 -14.74 -3.79 13.72
N ALA A 126 -13.76 -4.07 14.60
CA ALA A 126 -12.36 -3.71 14.39
C ALA A 126 -11.77 -4.39 13.15
N LEU A 127 -12.03 -5.69 12.95
CA LEU A 127 -11.61 -6.43 11.76
C LEU A 127 -12.23 -5.85 10.49
N VAL A 128 -13.55 -5.61 10.48
CA VAL A 128 -14.24 -4.98 9.35
C VAL A 128 -13.64 -3.60 9.07
N LEU A 129 -13.37 -2.79 10.10
CA LEU A 129 -12.78 -1.47 9.92
C LEU A 129 -11.32 -1.53 9.43
N MET A 130 -10.55 -2.53 9.83
CA MET A 130 -9.16 -2.73 9.40
C MET A 130 -9.09 -3.04 7.90
N PHE A 131 -9.96 -3.94 7.41
CA PHE A 131 -9.97 -4.37 6.01
C PHE A 131 -10.82 -3.50 5.10
N ASN A 132 -11.73 -2.70 5.64
CA ASN A 132 -12.52 -1.74 4.87
C ASN A 132 -11.78 -0.40 4.75
N GLN A 133 -11.06 -0.20 3.64
CA GLN A 133 -10.23 0.98 3.39
C GLN A 133 -11.01 2.29 3.12
N ARG A 134 -12.33 2.31 3.33
CA ARG A 134 -13.25 3.43 3.01
C ARG A 134 -12.99 4.76 3.75
N GLY A 135 -11.85 4.91 4.43
CA GLY A 135 -11.44 6.13 5.14
C GLY A 135 -10.30 6.94 4.53
N LEU A 136 -9.48 6.37 3.61
CA LEU A 136 -8.32 7.09 3.08
C LEU A 136 -8.73 8.31 2.23
N GLY A 137 -9.76 8.19 1.40
CA GLY A 137 -10.24 9.28 0.54
C GLY A 137 -10.93 10.42 1.29
N THR A 138 -11.56 10.14 2.44
CA THR A 138 -12.31 11.12 3.23
C THR A 138 -11.39 11.98 4.10
N GLU A 139 -10.36 11.38 4.70
CA GLU A 139 -9.39 12.09 5.54
C GLU A 139 -8.36 12.87 4.71
N LEU A 140 -7.89 12.36 3.56
CA LEU A 140 -7.07 13.14 2.62
C LEU A 140 -7.81 14.37 2.10
N ARG A 141 -9.12 14.25 1.91
CA ARG A 141 -9.99 15.36 1.50
C ARG A 141 -10.20 16.38 2.64
N LYS A 142 -10.22 15.94 3.91
CA LYS A 142 -10.20 16.84 5.08
C LYS A 142 -8.85 17.51 5.28
N LEU A 143 -7.73 16.80 5.09
CA LEU A 143 -6.40 17.39 5.08
C LEU A 143 -6.29 18.43 3.97
N ARG A 144 -6.81 18.15 2.77
CA ARG A 144 -6.94 19.09 1.64
C ARG A 144 -7.82 20.30 1.96
N GLN A 145 -8.86 20.12 2.78
CA GLN A 145 -9.69 21.21 3.28
C GLN A 145 -8.90 22.08 4.26
N LEU A 146 -8.22 21.46 5.24
CA LEU A 146 -7.36 22.14 6.22
C LEU A 146 -6.17 22.87 5.56
N THR A 147 -5.61 22.35 4.45
CA THR A 147 -4.56 23.04 3.69
C THR A 147 -5.09 24.20 2.84
N LYS A 148 -6.38 24.18 2.47
CA LYS A 148 -7.03 25.29 1.77
C LYS A 148 -7.35 26.45 2.71
N ASP A 149 -7.62 26.16 3.97
CA ASP A 149 -8.00 27.15 4.98
C ASP A 149 -6.79 27.84 5.65
N THR A 150 -5.55 27.42 5.33
CA THR A 150 -4.31 28.11 5.75
C THR A 150 -3.80 29.05 4.66
N PRO A 151 -3.75 30.38 4.87
CA PRO A 151 -3.45 31.37 3.82
C PRO A 151 -2.01 31.32 3.27
N ILE A 152 -1.10 30.53 3.87
CA ILE A 152 0.29 30.37 3.42
C ILE A 152 0.43 29.28 2.35
N LEU A 153 -0.54 28.36 2.21
CA LEU A 153 -0.48 27.19 1.31
C LEU A 153 -1.47 27.26 0.14
N GLY A 154 -2.14 28.40 -0.06
CA GLY A 154 -3.04 28.62 -1.18
C GLY A 154 -2.34 28.50 -2.54
N THR A 155 -2.87 27.65 -3.42
CA THR A 155 -2.48 27.41 -4.84
C THR A 155 -1.11 26.77 -5.14
N ARG A 156 -0.01 27.08 -4.43
CA ARG A 156 1.28 26.38 -4.62
C ARG A 156 1.34 24.99 -3.96
N SER A 157 0.42 24.69 -3.03
CA SER A 157 0.38 23.44 -2.27
C SER A 157 -0.20 22.23 -3.04
N SER A 158 -0.90 22.41 -4.16
CA SER A 158 -1.65 21.29 -4.77
C SER A 158 -0.76 20.23 -5.40
N TYR A 159 0.26 20.64 -6.19
CA TYR A 159 1.19 19.69 -6.81
C TYR A 159 2.18 19.12 -5.80
N THR A 160 2.65 19.92 -4.83
CA THR A 160 3.49 19.37 -3.74
C THR A 160 2.78 18.25 -3.00
N THR A 161 1.50 18.41 -2.65
CA THR A 161 0.69 17.34 -2.05
C THR A 161 0.51 16.15 -3.00
N LEU A 162 0.31 16.39 -4.31
CA LEU A 162 0.24 15.33 -5.31
C LEU A 162 1.53 14.49 -5.34
N TYR A 163 2.68 15.15 -5.49
CA TYR A 163 3.98 14.48 -5.54
C TYR A 163 4.30 13.75 -4.24
N ILE A 164 4.01 14.34 -3.07
CA ILE A 164 4.17 13.67 -1.77
C ILE A 164 3.27 12.43 -1.69
N ALA A 165 2.01 12.51 -2.13
CA ALA A 165 1.09 11.37 -2.11
C ALA A 165 1.59 10.21 -3.00
N PHE A 166 2.00 10.51 -4.24
CA PHE A 166 2.54 9.51 -5.15
C PHE A 166 3.90 8.97 -4.69
N PHE A 167 4.76 9.82 -4.10
CA PHE A 167 6.03 9.38 -3.52
C PHE A 167 5.83 8.39 -2.37
N ILE A 168 4.94 8.71 -1.42
CA ILE A 168 4.61 7.82 -0.30
C ILE A 168 4.01 6.51 -0.84
N SER A 169 3.05 6.60 -1.76
CA SER A 169 2.41 5.41 -2.35
C SER A 169 3.43 4.53 -3.08
N GLY A 170 4.25 5.12 -3.95
CA GLY A 170 5.31 4.42 -4.68
C GLY A 170 6.33 3.76 -3.75
N THR A 171 6.69 4.43 -2.66
CA THR A 171 7.60 3.88 -1.64
C THR A 171 7.02 2.63 -0.99
N PHE A 172 5.77 2.67 -0.50
CA PHE A 172 5.18 1.52 0.18
C PHE A 172 4.89 0.35 -0.76
N HIS A 173 4.51 0.60 -2.00
CA HIS A 173 4.40 -0.49 -2.97
C HIS A 173 5.77 -1.08 -3.35
N ALA A 174 6.81 -0.26 -3.51
CA ALA A 174 8.18 -0.71 -3.75
C ALA A 174 8.73 -1.54 -2.57
N LEU A 175 8.50 -1.09 -1.33
CA LEU A 175 8.83 -1.85 -0.12
C LEU A 175 8.05 -3.16 -0.03
N GLY A 176 6.77 -3.15 -0.42
CA GLY A 176 5.92 -4.34 -0.47
C GLY A 176 6.52 -5.46 -1.32
N LEU A 177 7.08 -5.12 -2.49
CA LEU A 177 7.75 -6.12 -3.35
C LEU A 177 8.91 -6.83 -2.68
N LEU A 178 9.61 -6.16 -1.76
CA LEU A 178 10.82 -6.68 -1.14
C LEU A 178 10.54 -7.70 -0.03
N TYR A 179 9.27 -7.92 0.30
CA TYR A 179 8.82 -9.07 1.10
C TYR A 179 8.71 -10.36 0.28
N LEU A 180 8.55 -10.23 -1.04
CA LEU A 180 8.31 -11.39 -1.89
C LEU A 180 9.61 -12.15 -2.19
N PRO A 181 9.54 -13.49 -2.31
CA PRO A 181 10.68 -14.30 -2.68
C PRO A 181 11.28 -13.84 -4.02
N ARG A 182 12.61 -13.78 -4.08
CA ARG A 182 13.33 -13.28 -5.24
C ARG A 182 14.69 -13.95 -5.40
N PRO A 183 15.26 -13.95 -6.61
CA PRO A 183 16.59 -14.47 -6.87
C PRO A 183 17.65 -13.77 -6.00
N ALA A 184 18.64 -14.53 -5.54
CA ALA A 184 19.72 -14.06 -4.66
C ALA A 184 20.66 -13.04 -5.35
N ASN A 185 20.75 -13.10 -6.68
CA ASN A 185 21.57 -12.22 -7.51
C ASN A 185 20.88 -10.87 -7.86
N ILE A 186 19.61 -10.65 -7.48
CA ILE A 186 18.89 -9.40 -7.78
C ILE A 186 18.83 -8.50 -6.55
N GLY A 187 19.36 -7.28 -6.70
CA GLY A 187 19.38 -6.28 -5.63
C GLY A 187 18.00 -5.68 -5.28
N ASP A 188 17.91 -5.07 -4.09
CA ASP A 188 16.69 -4.42 -3.59
C ASP A 188 16.15 -3.33 -4.52
N TRP A 189 17.04 -2.43 -4.95
CA TRP A 189 16.66 -1.34 -5.83
C TRP A 189 16.24 -1.84 -7.22
N GLU A 190 16.95 -2.82 -7.75
CA GLU A 190 16.65 -3.39 -9.06
C GLU A 190 15.25 -4.01 -9.11
N CYS A 191 14.84 -4.66 -8.03
CA CYS A 191 13.55 -5.32 -7.90
C CYS A 191 12.37 -4.35 -7.71
N SER A 192 12.61 -3.17 -7.13
CA SER A 192 11.55 -2.29 -6.63
C SER A 192 11.47 -0.93 -7.35
N SER A 193 12.53 -0.53 -8.05
CA SER A 193 12.64 0.80 -8.65
C SER A 193 11.63 1.08 -9.76
N GLY A 194 11.25 0.08 -10.57
CA GLY A 194 10.27 0.30 -11.63
C GLY A 194 8.90 0.67 -11.07
N LEU A 195 8.53 0.06 -9.95
CA LEU A 195 7.29 0.37 -9.24
C LEU A 195 7.33 1.76 -8.60
N PHE A 196 8.43 2.15 -7.95
CA PHE A 196 8.62 3.52 -7.46
C PHE A 196 8.56 4.56 -8.58
N LYS A 197 9.30 4.34 -9.68
CA LYS A 197 9.33 5.23 -10.85
C LYS A 197 7.95 5.38 -11.49
N PHE A 198 7.18 4.30 -11.59
CA PHE A 198 5.81 4.33 -12.10
C PHE A 198 4.95 5.36 -11.35
N PHE A 199 4.95 5.34 -10.02
CA PHE A 199 4.16 6.29 -9.23
C PHE A 199 4.63 7.73 -9.40
N ILE A 200 5.95 7.99 -9.39
CA ILE A 200 6.46 9.34 -9.64
C ILE A 200 6.08 9.84 -11.04
N LEU A 201 6.14 8.95 -12.03
CA LEU A 201 5.80 9.24 -13.41
C LEU A 201 4.30 9.56 -13.58
N GLN A 202 3.41 8.93 -12.80
CA GLN A 202 1.99 9.32 -12.78
C GLN A 202 1.79 10.77 -12.29
N ALA A 203 2.51 11.20 -11.24
CA ALA A 203 2.42 12.58 -10.76
C ALA A 203 2.90 13.61 -11.80
N VAL A 204 3.99 13.28 -12.51
CA VAL A 204 4.49 14.08 -13.64
C VAL A 204 3.45 14.16 -14.77
N ALA A 205 2.83 13.03 -15.12
CA ALA A 205 1.83 12.97 -16.17
C ALA A 205 0.59 13.81 -15.87
N ILE A 206 0.08 13.73 -14.64
CA ILE A 206 -1.07 14.54 -14.19
C ILE A 206 -0.72 16.03 -14.25
N THR A 207 0.49 16.41 -13.81
CA THR A 207 0.94 17.81 -13.86
C THR A 207 1.06 18.31 -15.31
N PHE A 208 1.56 17.47 -16.22
CA PHE A 208 1.63 17.77 -17.64
C PHE A 208 0.23 17.86 -18.27
N GLU A 209 -0.68 16.95 -17.93
CA GLU A 209 -2.07 16.98 -18.40
C GLU A 209 -2.78 18.26 -17.96
N ASP A 210 -2.66 18.65 -16.70
CA ASP A 210 -3.24 19.89 -16.17
C ASP A 210 -2.67 21.12 -16.89
N PHE A 211 -1.37 21.14 -17.20
CA PHE A 211 -0.75 22.20 -18.00
C PHE A 211 -1.31 22.24 -19.42
N MET A 212 -1.46 21.10 -20.09
CA MET A 212 -2.04 21.01 -21.44
C MET A 212 -3.51 21.44 -21.47
N ILE A 213 -4.29 21.06 -20.45
CA ILE A 213 -5.68 21.52 -20.28
C ILE A 213 -5.72 23.04 -20.10
N TRP A 214 -4.81 23.60 -19.30
CA TRP A 214 -4.71 25.04 -19.11
C TRP A 214 -4.40 25.75 -20.45
N CYS A 215 -3.38 25.31 -21.19
CA CYS A 215 -3.08 25.85 -22.53
C CYS A 215 -4.28 25.75 -23.47
N GLY A 216 -4.93 24.58 -23.51
CA GLY A 216 -6.09 24.35 -24.35
C GLY A 216 -7.25 25.32 -24.05
N ARG A 217 -7.52 25.63 -22.78
CA ARG A 217 -8.59 26.58 -22.42
C ARG A 217 -8.32 28.01 -22.91
N HIS A 218 -7.07 28.40 -23.08
CA HIS A 218 -6.70 29.76 -23.50
C HIS A 218 -6.56 29.91 -25.02
N VAL A 219 -6.49 28.80 -25.75
CA VAL A 219 -6.18 28.81 -27.20
C VAL A 219 -7.31 28.19 -28.04
N ILE A 220 -8.16 27.31 -27.48
CA ILE A 220 -9.03 26.42 -28.24
C ILE A 220 -10.52 26.75 -28.09
N GLY A 221 -11.24 26.89 -29.23
CA GLY A 221 -12.68 27.10 -29.27
C GLY A 221 -13.53 25.85 -28.93
N SER A 222 -14.82 26.06 -28.63
CA SER A 222 -15.74 25.06 -28.04
C SER A 222 -15.91 23.75 -28.84
N ARG A 223 -15.82 23.79 -30.17
CA ARG A 223 -15.91 22.57 -31.03
C ARG A 223 -14.68 21.69 -30.88
N LEU A 224 -13.51 22.30 -30.80
CA LEU A 224 -12.21 21.63 -30.69
C LEU A 224 -11.98 21.12 -29.25
N GLN A 225 -12.68 21.68 -28.26
CA GLN A 225 -12.75 21.16 -26.89
C GLN A 225 -13.34 19.74 -26.78
N ARG A 226 -14.29 19.36 -27.66
CA ARG A 226 -14.83 17.98 -27.66
C ARG A 226 -13.78 16.96 -28.12
N LEU A 227 -13.00 17.30 -29.15
CA LEU A 227 -11.89 16.48 -29.65
C LEU A 227 -10.76 16.39 -28.63
N ALA A 228 -10.44 17.49 -27.94
CA ALA A 228 -9.45 17.51 -26.87
C ALA A 228 -9.77 16.51 -25.74
N ARG A 229 -11.06 16.27 -25.43
CA ARG A 229 -11.45 15.25 -24.44
C ARG A 229 -11.16 13.83 -24.91
N LEU A 230 -11.44 13.51 -26.17
CA LEU A 230 -11.12 12.20 -26.74
C LEU A 230 -9.61 11.97 -26.75
N LEU A 231 -8.84 12.98 -27.17
CA LEU A 231 -7.37 12.94 -27.11
C LEU A 231 -6.86 12.73 -25.69
N GLY A 232 -7.50 13.35 -24.68
CA GLY A 232 -7.19 13.12 -23.27
C GLY A 232 -7.37 11.66 -22.85
N TYR A 233 -8.48 11.02 -23.21
CA TYR A 233 -8.68 9.59 -22.89
C TYR A 233 -7.65 8.69 -23.58
N VAL A 234 -7.37 8.96 -24.85
CA VAL A 234 -6.35 8.24 -25.63
C VAL A 234 -4.98 8.40 -24.97
N TRP A 235 -4.61 9.63 -24.60
CA TRP A 235 -3.38 9.94 -23.87
C TRP A 235 -3.27 9.14 -22.58
N VAL A 236 -4.29 9.20 -21.70
CA VAL A 236 -4.27 8.48 -20.42
C VAL A 236 -4.12 6.99 -20.62
N PHE A 237 -4.85 6.40 -21.58
CA PHE A 237 -4.76 4.97 -21.88
C PHE A 237 -3.34 4.56 -22.32
N PHE A 238 -2.79 5.24 -23.32
CA PHE A 238 -1.45 4.91 -23.83
C PHE A 238 -0.34 5.20 -22.82
N PHE A 239 -0.45 6.29 -22.06
CA PHE A 239 0.51 6.62 -21.02
C PHE A 239 0.49 5.59 -19.88
N MET A 240 -0.71 5.20 -19.43
CA MET A 240 -0.87 4.14 -18.44
C MET A 240 -0.28 2.82 -18.95
N TRP A 241 -0.62 2.41 -20.17
CA TRP A 241 -0.10 1.18 -20.78
C TRP A 241 1.43 1.16 -20.91
N TRP A 242 2.01 2.27 -21.36
CA TRP A 242 3.46 2.42 -21.50
C TRP A 242 4.17 2.43 -20.14
N SER A 243 3.67 3.22 -19.19
CA SER A 243 4.29 3.32 -17.86
C SER A 243 4.13 2.04 -17.02
N LEU A 244 3.07 1.26 -17.24
CA LEU A 244 2.83 -0.02 -16.55
C LEU A 244 3.94 -1.06 -16.83
N GLN A 245 4.66 -0.94 -17.95
CA GLN A 245 5.80 -1.82 -18.25
C GLN A 245 6.89 -1.75 -17.16
N LEU A 246 7.09 -0.57 -16.53
CA LEU A 246 8.02 -0.41 -15.40
C LEU A 246 7.65 -1.30 -14.21
N VAL A 247 6.35 -1.44 -13.96
CA VAL A 247 5.81 -2.33 -12.93
C VAL A 247 5.97 -3.79 -13.37
N GLY A 248 5.62 -4.09 -14.62
CA GLY A 248 5.76 -5.42 -15.23
C GLY A 248 7.18 -5.97 -15.08
N ASP A 249 8.20 -5.22 -15.47
CA ASP A 249 9.60 -5.63 -15.36
C ASP A 249 10.04 -5.87 -13.90
N SER A 250 9.55 -5.06 -12.97
CA SER A 250 9.82 -5.24 -11.53
C SER A 250 9.19 -6.53 -11.01
N VAL A 251 7.97 -6.83 -11.45
CA VAL A 251 7.22 -8.04 -11.10
C VAL A 251 7.80 -9.27 -11.77
N LEU A 252 8.31 -9.20 -13.00
CA LEU A 252 8.93 -10.34 -13.70
C LEU A 252 10.25 -10.79 -13.05
N LYS A 253 10.97 -9.87 -12.40
CA LYS A 253 12.16 -10.19 -11.61
C LYS A 253 11.83 -10.96 -10.34
N LEU A 254 10.59 -10.85 -9.87
CA LEU A 254 10.04 -11.64 -8.80
C LEU A 254 9.43 -12.88 -9.42
N ARG A 255 9.76 -14.06 -8.92
CA ARG A 255 9.25 -15.33 -9.45
C ARG A 255 7.78 -15.58 -9.08
N ILE A 256 6.93 -14.54 -9.15
CA ILE A 256 5.52 -14.50 -8.76
C ILE A 256 4.69 -15.53 -9.54
N GLY A 257 5.17 -16.02 -10.69
CA GLY A 257 4.55 -17.09 -11.47
C GLY A 257 4.95 -18.53 -11.09
N GLU A 258 5.95 -18.74 -10.23
CA GLU A 258 6.38 -20.08 -9.78
C GLU A 258 5.56 -20.58 -8.57
N GLY A 259 4.71 -19.72 -7.99
CA GLY A 259 3.80 -20.02 -6.89
C GLY A 259 2.35 -20.20 -7.32
N ALA A 260 1.49 -20.59 -6.38
CA ALA A 260 0.04 -20.56 -6.64
C ALA A 260 -0.42 -19.10 -6.67
N PHE A 261 -1.10 -18.67 -7.72
CA PHE A 261 -1.68 -17.31 -7.81
C PHE A 261 -2.71 -17.03 -6.70
N SER A 262 -3.27 -18.08 -6.08
CA SER A 262 -4.28 -17.97 -5.04
C SER A 262 -3.65 -17.53 -3.70
N PRO A 263 -4.03 -16.36 -3.14
CA PRO A 263 -3.53 -15.87 -1.84
C PRO A 263 -4.04 -16.68 -0.64
N PHE A 264 -4.88 -17.70 -0.88
CA PHE A 264 -5.48 -18.54 0.15
C PHE A 264 -4.86 -19.94 0.11
N PRO A 265 -4.07 -20.34 1.14
CA PRO A 265 -3.49 -21.68 1.23
C PRO A 265 -4.54 -22.80 1.17
N LEU A 266 -5.77 -22.53 1.62
CA LEU A 266 -6.90 -23.46 1.61
C LEU A 266 -7.44 -23.76 0.21
N MET A 267 -7.31 -22.83 -0.74
CA MET A 267 -7.76 -23.05 -2.12
C MET A 267 -6.70 -23.74 -2.98
N ARG A 268 -5.46 -23.83 -2.47
CA ARG A 268 -4.33 -24.42 -3.19
C ARG A 268 -4.52 -25.91 -3.52
N PRO A 269 -5.04 -26.78 -2.61
CA PRO A 269 -5.33 -28.18 -2.95
C PRO A 269 -6.40 -28.29 -4.03
N PHE A 270 -7.45 -27.45 -3.96
CA PHE A 270 -8.53 -27.44 -4.94
C PHE A 270 -8.03 -27.00 -6.31
N VAL A 271 -7.30 -25.88 -6.40
CA VAL A 271 -6.72 -25.41 -7.67
C VAL A 271 -5.79 -26.46 -8.29
N ARG A 272 -4.93 -27.10 -7.49
CA ARG A 272 -4.04 -28.17 -7.96
C ARG A 272 -4.79 -29.43 -8.44
N ALA A 273 -6.00 -29.68 -7.93
CA ALA A 273 -6.82 -30.79 -8.39
C ALA A 273 -7.38 -30.58 -9.80
N TYR A 274 -7.52 -29.32 -10.26
CA TYR A 274 -8.12 -28.99 -11.55
C TYR A 274 -7.14 -28.34 -12.54
N ILE A 275 -6.02 -27.79 -12.06
CA ILE A 275 -5.00 -27.13 -12.87
C ILE A 275 -3.65 -27.77 -12.53
N SER A 276 -3.13 -28.57 -13.46
CA SER A 276 -1.78 -29.13 -13.35
C SER A 276 -0.75 -28.00 -13.52
N ILE A 277 -0.04 -27.70 -12.44
CA ILE A 277 1.12 -26.81 -12.49
C ILE A 277 2.33 -27.70 -12.77
N PRO A 278 3.08 -27.48 -13.87
CA PRO A 278 4.29 -28.26 -14.13
C PRO A 278 5.29 -28.12 -12.97
N PRO A 279 6.04 -29.18 -12.63
CA PRO A 279 7.08 -29.09 -11.61
C PRO A 279 8.13 -28.04 -12.03
N VAL A 280 8.46 -27.15 -11.10
CA VAL A 280 9.52 -26.13 -11.24
C VAL A 280 10.84 -26.71 -10.75
#